data_AF-A0A258Q3E4-F1
#
_entry.id   AF-A0A258Q3E4-F1
#
_cell.length_a   1.000
_cell.length_b   1.000
_cell.length_c   1.000
_cell.angle_alpha   90.00
_cell.angle_beta   90.00
_cell.angle_gamma   90.00
#
_symmetry.space_group_name_H-M   'P 1'
#
loop_
_entity.id
_entity.type
_entity.pdbx_description
1 polymer ?
#
loop_
_entity_poly.entity_id
_entity_poly.type
_entity_poly.pdbx_seq_one_letter_code
_entity_poly.pdbx_strand_id
1 'polypeptide(L)' 'MITLNINGKVQLLDAPDDMPILWALRDMVQLTGTKFGCGMAQCGACTVHLDGQAIRSCVTPVSAAIGKKITT' A
#
# COMPACT_ATOMS: atom_id res chain seq x y z
N MET A 1 -15.50 1.12 -0.21
CA MET A 1 -14.78 2.41 -0.31
C MET A 1 -13.92 2.66 0.92
N ILE A 2 -12.62 2.85 0.71
CA ILE A 2 -11.62 3.13 1.74
C ILE A 2 -10.87 4.43 1.38
N THR A 3 -10.56 5.24 2.39
CA THR A 3 -9.82 6.49 2.22
C THR A 3 -8.39 6.33 2.71
N LEU A 4 -7.42 6.50 1.81
CA LEU A 4 -5.99 6.35 2.12
C LEU A 4 -5.23 7.66 1.87
N ASN A 5 -4.22 7.94 2.69
CA ASN A 5 -3.27 9.02 2.43
C ASN A 5 -1.99 8.43 1.81
N ILE A 6 -1.78 8.68 0.53
CA ILE A 6 -0.65 8.15 -0.24
C ILE A 6 0.18 9.32 -0.76
N ASN A 7 1.45 9.40 -0.33
CA ASN A 7 2.39 10.47 -0.68
C ASN A 7 1.81 11.88 -0.42
N GLY A 8 1.07 12.04 0.69
CA GLY A 8 0.43 13.29 1.08
C GLY A 8 -0.88 13.60 0.37
N LYS A 9 -1.35 12.75 -0.55
CA LYS A 9 -2.61 12.90 -1.28
C LYS A 9 -3.67 11.94 -0.74
N VAL A 10 -4.85 12.46 -0.44
CA VAL A 10 -6.01 11.65 -0.04
C VAL A 10 -6.60 10.99 -1.30
N GLN A 11 -6.69 9.67 -1.28
CA GLN A 11 -7.24 8.83 -2.34
C GLN A 11 -8.45 8.07 -1.80
N LEU A 12 -9.57 8.14 -2.51
CA LEU A 12 -10.75 7.32 -2.23
C LEU A 12 -10.75 6.13 -3.18
N LEU A 13 -10.65 4.92 -2.65
CA LEU A 13 -10.52 3.70 -3.43
C LEU A 13 -11.71 2.77 -3.17
N ASP A 14 -12.21 2.12 -4.22
CA ASP A 14 -13.16 1.02 -4.06
C ASP A 14 -12.43 -0.32 -3.96
N ALA A 15 -11.78 -0.53 -2.81
CA ALA A 15 -10.99 -1.72 -2.52
C ALA A 15 -11.63 -2.51 -1.36
N PRO A 16 -11.58 -3.85 -1.39
CA PRO A 16 -11.80 -4.68 -0.22
C PRO A 16 -10.80 -4.36 0.91
N ASP A 17 -11.22 -4.50 2.17
CA ASP A 17 -10.41 -4.16 3.35
C ASP A 17 -9.15 -5.03 3.50
N ASP A 18 -9.17 -6.25 2.96
CA ASP A 18 -8.09 -7.23 2.96
C ASP A 18 -7.16 -7.11 1.75
N MET A 19 -7.48 -6.23 0.78
CA MET A 19 -6.65 -6.00 -0.39
C MET A 19 -5.25 -5.54 0.07
N PRO A 20 -4.16 -6.18 -0.41
CA PRO A 20 -2.82 -5.72 -0.11
C PRO A 20 -2.56 -4.30 -0.61
N ILE A 21 -1.87 -3.49 0.19
CA ILE A 21 -1.48 -2.12 -0.15
C ILE A 21 -0.75 -2.07 -1.51
N LEU A 22 0.05 -3.09 -1.82
CA LEU A 22 0.76 -3.18 -3.10
C LEU A 22 -0.17 -3.05 -4.30
N TRP A 23 -1.32 -3.71 -4.28
CA TRP A 23 -2.26 -3.71 -5.40
C TRP A 23 -3.08 -2.43 -5.44
N ALA A 24 -3.46 -1.88 -4.28
CA ALA A 24 -4.10 -0.57 -4.22
C ALA A 24 -3.20 0.53 -4.85
N LEU A 25 -1.89 0.51 -4.53
CA LEU A 25 -0.93 1.44 -5.11
C LEU A 25 -0.77 1.28 -6.63
N ARG A 26 -0.57 0.04 -7.09
CA ARG A 26 -0.22 -0.24 -8.49
C ARG A 26 -1.42 -0.19 -9.42
N ASP A 27 -2.53 -0.80 -9.03
CA ASP A 27 -3.64 -1.08 -9.96
C ASP A 27 -4.73 -0.04 -9.85
N MET A 28 -4.93 0.57 -8.67
CA MET A 28 -5.96 1.58 -8.47
C MET A 28 -5.38 3.00 -8.54
N VAL A 29 -4.25 3.25 -7.89
CA VAL A 29 -3.62 4.59 -7.85
C VAL A 29 -2.57 4.76 -8.96
N GLN A 30 -2.24 3.70 -9.71
CA GLN A 30 -1.29 3.70 -10.84
C GLN A 30 0.14 4.12 -10.45
N LEU A 31 0.52 3.97 -9.19
CA LEU A 31 1.89 4.17 -8.69
C LEU A 31 2.68 2.86 -8.80
N THR A 32 3.30 2.66 -9.97
CA THR A 32 3.98 1.39 -10.30
C THR A 32 5.44 1.31 -9.83
N GLY A 33 5.91 2.29 -9.06
CA GLY A 33 7.26 2.37 -8.49
C GLY A 33 7.55 1.23 -7.52
N THR A 34 6.66 0.99 -6.55
CA THR A 34 6.72 -0.16 -5.64
C THR A 34 6.53 -1.46 -6.42
N LYS A 35 7.43 -2.43 -6.25
CA LYS A 35 7.48 -3.63 -7.11
C LYS A 35 6.90 -4.87 -6.45
N PHE A 36 6.27 -5.71 -7.27
CA PHE A 36 5.99 -7.10 -6.92
C PHE A 36 7.24 -7.94 -7.16
N GLY A 37 7.57 -8.81 -6.21
CA GLY A 37 8.73 -9.71 -6.32
C GLY A 37 8.37 -11.15 -5.92
N CYS A 38 8.05 -11.38 -4.64
CA CYS A 38 7.75 -12.72 -4.13
C CYS A 38 6.33 -12.91 -3.56
N GLY A 39 5.58 -11.84 -3.24
CA GLY A 39 4.26 -11.93 -2.61
C GLY A 39 4.22 -12.46 -1.17
N MET A 40 5.35 -12.89 -0.60
CA MET A 40 5.43 -13.57 0.70
C MET A 40 6.32 -12.82 1.71
N ALA A 41 6.48 -11.51 1.57
CA ALA A 41 7.29 -10.66 2.46
C ALA A 41 8.80 -10.99 2.57
N GLN A 42 9.36 -11.85 1.71
CA GLN A 42 10.77 -12.30 1.78
C GLN A 42 11.76 -11.38 1.06
N CYS A 43 11.42 -10.87 -0.13
CA CYS A 43 12.39 -10.17 -1.00
C CYS A 43 12.55 -8.66 -0.72
N GLY A 44 11.60 -8.04 -0.03
CA GLY A 44 11.60 -6.59 0.21
C GLY A 44 11.35 -5.67 -0.99
N ALA A 45 11.13 -6.18 -2.20
CA ALA A 45 10.84 -5.36 -3.40
C ALA A 45 9.61 -4.45 -3.27
N CYS A 46 8.67 -4.81 -2.39
CA CYS A 46 7.42 -4.10 -2.14
C CYS A 46 7.48 -3.14 -0.92
N THR A 47 8.68 -2.75 -0.48
CA THR A 47 8.81 -1.87 0.69
C THR A 47 8.10 -0.54 0.45
N VAL A 48 7.30 -0.12 1.43
CA VAL A 48 6.78 1.24 1.57
C VAL A 48 6.88 1.63 3.04
N HIS A 49 6.71 2.91 3.34
CA HIS A 49 6.64 3.39 4.73
C HIS A 49 5.19 3.67 5.11
N LEU A 50 4.79 3.21 6.28
CA LEU A 50 3.51 3.50 6.91
C LEU A 50 3.80 4.30 8.19
N ASP A 51 3.45 5.58 8.21
CA ASP A 51 3.87 6.54 9.25
C ASP A 51 5.39 6.50 9.53
N GLY A 52 6.18 6.39 8.47
CA GLY A 52 7.64 6.34 8.54
C GLY A 52 8.21 4.96 8.88
N GLN A 53 7.41 3.97 9.25
CA GLN A 53 7.89 2.61 9.48
C GLN A 53 7.87 1.77 8.20
N ALA A 54 8.99 1.16 7.86
CA ALA A 54 9.09 0.29 6.68
C ALA A 54 8.25 -0.99 6.87
N ILE A 55 7.34 -1.24 5.93
CA ILE A 55 6.46 -2.42 5.93
C ILE A 55 6.48 -3.13 4.57
N ARG A 56 5.95 -4.36 4.53
CA ARG A 56 5.81 -5.16 3.31
C ARG A 56 4.40 -4.97 2.75
N SER A 57 4.26 -4.12 1.74
CA SER A 57 2.95 -3.79 1.15
C SER A 57 2.26 -4.99 0.49
N CYS A 58 3.01 -6.02 0.09
CA CYS A 58 2.46 -7.23 -0.54
C CYS A 58 1.63 -8.11 0.40
N VAL A 59 1.76 -7.96 1.72
CA VAL A 59 1.00 -8.74 2.72
C VAL A 59 0.26 -7.87 3.73
N THR A 60 0.46 -6.55 3.68
CA THR A 60 -0.22 -5.62 4.58
C THR A 60 -1.52 -5.18 3.94
N PRO A 61 -2.68 -5.40 4.57
CA PRO A 61 -3.98 -5.01 4.01
C PRO A 61 -4.19 -3.49 4.08
N VAL A 62 -4.98 -2.93 3.15
CA VAL A 62 -5.31 -1.50 3.12
C VAL A 62 -6.05 -1.03 4.38
N SER A 63 -6.83 -1.89 5.03
CA SER A 63 -7.49 -1.59 6.31
C SER A 63 -6.50 -1.20 7.42
N ALA A 64 -5.27 -1.72 7.41
CA ALA A 64 -4.23 -1.37 8.38
C ALA A 64 -3.63 0.04 8.16
N ALA A 65 -3.91 0.66 7.01
CA ALA A 65 -3.41 1.98 6.62
C ALA A 65 -4.44 3.11 6.78
N ILE A 66 -5.65 2.82 7.26
CA ILE A 66 -6.66 3.83 7.55
C ILE A 66 -6.13 4.82 8.59
N GLY A 67 -6.22 6.12 8.28
CA GLY A 67 -5.73 7.19 9.16
C GLY A 67 -4.21 7.36 9.19
N LYS A 68 -3.46 6.56 8.44
CA LYS A 68 -1.99 6.59 8.38
C LYS A 68 -1.49 7.13 7.06
N LYS A 69 -0.22 7.53 7.01
CA LYS A 69 0.45 8.02 5.80
C LYS A 69 1.27 6.91 5.15
N ILE A 70 0.96 6.62 3.90
CA ILE A 70 1.76 5.75 3.04
C ILE A 70 2.77 6.60 2.27
N THR A 71 4.04 6.20 2.27
CA THR A 71 5.09 6.76 1.41
C THR A 71 5.74 5.63 0.60
N THR A 72 5.67 5.73 -0.72
CA THR A 72 6.12 4.71 -1.67
C THR A 72 7.53 4.94 -2.18
#